data_AF-A0A9D6NDS4-F1
#
_entry.id   AF-A0A9D6NDS4-F1
#
_cell.length_a   1.000
_cell.length_b   1.000
_cell.length_c   1.000
_cell.angle_alpha   90.00
_cell.angle_beta   90.00
_cell.angle_gamma   90.00
#
_symmetry.space_group_name_H-M   'P 1'
#
loop_
_entity.id
_entity.type
_entity.pdbx_description
1 polymer ?
#
loop_
_entity_poly.entity_id
_entity_poly.type
_entity_poly.pdbx_seq_one_letter_code
_entity_poly.pdbx_strand_id
1 'polypeptide(L)'
;MISMIVAREGSIYLFPAPCLLASAALLIAVAYLQARAQRRSWCPFGLPSGSLSSVEVAVAWLPAVTFVLICLTGPWQIYLLFFLGAVLIGLSLRQREIDPDDGRLAAALLRGGWAVALSLTLLTLQGVPLAITPVADVGGCTRNLRGIGRALETYRSDHDGEYPASLAQLTPDYLTELPRCGPPQPARALYECQGLSFGDRGGDYDYTVTPEGYTVCCKSDAHQRTTGCPAGFPRSTSEEGILIRPSD
;
A
#
# COMPACT_ATOMS: atom_id res chain seq x y z
N MET A 1 4.41 37.22 -23.70
CA MET A 1 5.36 36.09 -23.54
C MET A 1 5.59 35.90 -22.04
N ILE A 2 4.77 35.05 -21.40
CA ILE A 2 4.95 34.37 -20.10
C ILE A 2 3.80 33.35 -20.07
N SER A 3 4.15 32.07 -20.05
CA SER A 3 3.22 30.95 -20.05
C SER A 3 2.51 30.82 -18.70
N MET A 4 1.18 30.78 -18.74
CA MET A 4 0.33 30.32 -17.64
C MET A 4 0.36 28.79 -17.61
N ILE A 5 0.90 28.22 -16.52
CA ILE A 5 0.66 26.84 -16.14
C ILE A 5 -0.66 26.83 -15.37
N VAL A 6 -1.70 26.27 -15.98
CA VAL A 6 -2.98 25.97 -15.34
C VAL A 6 -2.80 24.69 -14.52
N ALA A 7 -2.73 24.84 -13.20
CA ALA A 7 -2.86 23.72 -12.27
C ALA A 7 -4.36 23.43 -12.08
N ARG A 8 -4.80 22.24 -12.50
CA ARG A 8 -6.20 21.80 -12.37
C ARG A 8 -6.24 20.44 -11.65
N GLU A 9 -6.97 20.42 -10.54
CA GLU A 9 -7.56 19.27 -9.81
C GLU A 9 -6.55 18.21 -9.31
N GLY A 10 -6.37 17.90 -8.03
CA GLY A 10 -7.27 18.00 -6.89
C GLY A 10 -7.01 16.77 -5.99
N SER A 11 -5.84 16.71 -5.35
CA SER A 11 -5.54 15.75 -4.28
C SER A 11 -4.86 16.50 -3.15
N ILE A 12 -5.66 17.03 -2.23
CA ILE A 12 -5.18 17.50 -0.94
C ILE A 12 -4.81 16.23 -0.16
N TYR A 13 -3.52 15.95 -0.05
CA TYR A 13 -3.01 14.95 0.87
C TYR A 13 -3.32 15.41 2.30
N LEU A 14 -4.48 15.03 2.83
CA LEU A 14 -4.69 15.03 4.28
C LEU A 14 -3.70 14.02 4.85
N PHE A 15 -2.59 14.53 5.40
CA PHE A 15 -1.75 13.74 6.28
C PHE A 15 -2.65 13.06 7.33
N PRO A 16 -2.48 11.76 7.59
CA PRO A 16 -3.29 11.09 8.59
C PRO A 16 -3.09 11.80 9.93
N ALA A 17 -4.18 12.37 10.44
CA ALA A 17 -4.29 13.05 11.74
C ALA A 17 -3.51 12.40 12.92
N PRO A 18 -3.35 11.06 13.04
CA PRO A 18 -2.53 10.47 14.10
C PRO A 18 -1.04 10.88 14.07
N CYS A 19 -0.45 11.16 12.91
CA CYS A 19 0.95 11.54 12.83
C CYS A 19 1.19 12.93 13.46
N LEU A 20 0.30 13.89 13.20
CA LEU A 20 0.37 15.24 13.78
C LEU A 20 0.19 15.22 15.30
N LEU A 21 -0.71 14.37 15.80
CA LEU A 21 -0.94 14.22 17.25
C LEU A 21 0.26 13.60 17.96
N ALA A 22 0.92 12.60 17.35
CA ALA A 22 2.11 11.98 17.91
C ALA A 22 3.31 12.96 17.95
N SER A 23 3.52 13.75 16.89
CA SER A 23 4.55 14.78 16.85
C SER A 23 4.30 15.88 17.88
N ALA A 24 3.05 16.32 18.05
CA ALA A 24 2.68 17.30 19.06
C ALA A 24 2.91 16.79 20.48
N ALA A 25 2.55 15.53 20.78
CA ALA A 25 2.76 14.92 22.08
C ALA A 25 4.26 14.82 22.44
N LEU A 26 5.12 14.48 21.48
CA LEU A 26 6.57 14.43 21.68
C LEU A 26 7.15 15.82 21.98
N LEU A 27 6.73 16.85 21.24
CA LEU A 27 7.17 18.23 21.48
C LEU A 27 6.73 18.73 22.87
N ILE A 28 5.51 18.42 23.29
CA ILE A 28 4.99 18.76 24.63
C ILE A 28 5.81 18.04 25.72
N ALA A 29 6.11 16.76 25.55
CA ALA A 29 6.91 16.00 26.51
C ALA A 29 8.34 16.55 26.65
N VAL A 30 8.98 16.92 25.52
CA VAL A 30 10.31 17.54 25.53
C VAL A 30 10.27 18.91 26.22
N ALA A 31 9.30 19.76 25.88
CA ALA A 31 9.13 21.07 26.53
C ALA A 31 8.89 20.94 28.04
N TYR A 32 8.10 19.95 28.47
CA TYR A 32 7.85 19.67 29.87
C TYR A 32 9.12 19.25 30.62
N LEU A 33 9.94 18.38 30.03
CA LEU A 33 11.20 17.93 30.62
C LEU A 33 12.21 19.08 30.74
N GLN A 34 12.29 19.96 29.74
CA GLN A 34 13.13 21.16 29.78
C GLN A 34 12.68 22.13 30.88
N ALA A 35 11.37 22.40 30.99
CA ALA A 35 10.82 23.25 32.04
C ALA A 35 11.08 22.68 33.44
N ARG A 36 11.01 21.34 33.59
CA ARG A 36 11.32 20.66 34.85
C ARG A 36 12.80 20.73 35.22
N ALA A 37 13.70 20.63 34.23
CA ALA A 37 15.14 20.78 34.44
C ALA A 37 15.49 22.21 34.90
N GLN A 38 14.87 23.23 34.32
CA GLN A 38 15.06 24.62 34.72
C GLN A 38 14.54 24.94 36.14
N ARG A 39 13.53 24.22 36.64
CA ARG A 39 13.09 24.40 38.05
C ARG A 39 14.06 23.83 39.08
N ARG A 40 14.94 22.90 38.70
CA ARG A 40 15.94 22.31 39.62
C ARG A 40 17.18 23.19 39.82
N SER A 41 17.40 24.22 39.01
CA SER A 41 18.52 25.15 39.20
C SER A 41 18.23 26.28 40.20
N TRP A 42 17.02 26.34 40.75
CA TRP A 42 16.64 27.26 41.85
C TRP A 42 16.87 26.61 43.22
N CYS A 43 18.10 26.18 43.50
CA CYS A 43 18.55 25.96 44.87
C CYS A 43 19.42 27.15 45.26
N PRO A 44 19.17 27.85 46.38
CA PRO A 44 19.91 29.05 46.77
C PRO A 44 21.34 28.78 47.26
N PHE A 45 21.81 27.53 47.23
CA PHE A 45 23.20 27.19 47.53
C PHE A 45 24.02 27.13 46.25
N GLY A 46 24.82 28.18 46.04
CA GLY A 46 25.63 28.41 44.86
C GLY A 46 26.56 27.25 44.51
N LEU A 47 26.34 26.67 43.34
CA LEU A 47 27.30 25.85 42.61
C LEU A 47 27.57 26.53 41.25
N PRO A 48 28.79 26.39 40.71
CA PRO A 48 29.26 27.18 39.59
C PRO A 48 28.48 26.86 38.31
N SER A 49 28.03 27.93 37.64
CA SER A 49 27.36 27.91 36.35
C SER A 49 28.31 27.45 35.25
N GLY A 50 28.41 26.13 35.04
CA GLY A 50 28.97 25.58 33.82
C GLY A 50 28.03 25.88 32.66
N SER A 51 28.44 26.76 31.75
CA SER A 51 27.71 27.00 30.51
C SER A 51 27.71 25.70 29.68
N LEU A 52 26.57 25.04 29.61
CA LEU A 52 26.35 23.95 28.65
C LEU A 52 26.62 24.51 27.26
N SER A 53 27.65 23.99 26.61
CA SER A 53 28.05 24.44 25.29
C SER A 53 26.93 24.12 24.29
N SER A 54 26.70 24.98 23.29
CA SER A 54 25.64 24.80 22.27
C SER A 54 25.67 23.42 21.57
N VAL A 55 26.80 22.72 21.66
CA VAL A 55 27.01 21.35 21.16
C VAL A 55 26.18 20.32 21.94
N GLU A 56 26.07 20.44 23.26
CA GLU A 56 25.33 19.49 24.10
C GLU A 56 23.81 19.58 23.86
N VAL A 57 23.32 20.79 23.56
CA VAL A 57 21.93 20.99 23.17
C VAL A 57 21.67 20.33 21.82
N ALA A 58 22.53 20.53 20.81
CA ALA A 58 22.36 19.93 19.49
C ALA A 58 22.37 18.39 19.50
N VAL A 59 23.22 17.77 20.32
CA VAL A 59 23.29 16.31 20.48
C VAL A 59 22.00 15.75 21.12
N ALA A 60 21.33 16.51 21.99
CA ALA A 60 20.07 16.09 22.58
C ALA A 60 18.88 16.06 21.58
N TRP A 61 18.94 16.83 20.48
CA TRP A 61 17.86 16.89 19.48
C TRP A 61 18.01 15.88 18.34
N LEU A 62 19.22 15.35 18.10
CA LEU A 62 19.50 14.36 17.06
C LEU A 62 18.57 13.12 17.11
N PRO A 63 18.25 12.51 18.26
CA PRO A 63 17.33 11.38 18.34
C PRO A 63 15.90 11.74 17.95
N ALA A 64 15.42 12.92 18.34
CA ALA A 64 14.06 13.38 18.04
C ALA A 64 13.90 13.73 16.56
N VAL A 65 14.89 14.40 15.96
CA VAL A 65 14.88 14.72 14.52
C VAL A 65 14.97 13.45 13.68
N THR A 66 15.85 12.52 14.06
CA THR A 66 15.96 11.21 13.39
C THR A 66 14.65 10.43 13.49
N PHE A 67 13.99 10.44 14.65
CA PHE A 67 12.68 9.81 14.84
C PHE A 67 11.60 10.40 13.93
N VAL A 68 11.52 11.74 13.82
CA VAL A 68 10.54 12.41 12.95
C VAL A 68 10.78 12.10 11.47
N LEU A 69 12.04 12.11 11.01
CA LEU A 69 12.39 11.79 9.62
C LEU A 69 12.08 10.33 9.26
N ILE A 70 12.33 9.42 10.20
CA ILE A 70 11.97 8.01 10.03
C ILE A 70 10.43 7.91 9.97
N CYS A 71 9.68 8.51 10.90
CA CYS A 71 8.20 8.50 10.90
C CYS A 71 7.56 9.05 9.62
N LEU A 72 8.20 9.98 8.93
CA LEU A 72 7.70 10.56 7.67
C LEU A 72 7.97 9.68 6.44
N THR A 73 8.88 8.70 6.53
CA THR A 73 9.36 7.94 5.35
C THR A 73 9.23 6.42 5.49
N GLY A 74 9.07 5.90 6.71
CA GLY A 74 9.01 4.46 6.97
C GLY A 74 7.59 3.86 6.96
N PRO A 75 7.45 2.56 6.66
CA PRO A 75 6.17 1.86 6.72
C PRO A 75 5.63 1.92 8.15
N TRP A 76 4.45 2.51 8.31
CA TRP A 76 3.80 2.75 9.61
C TRP A 76 3.68 1.50 10.50
N GLN A 77 3.68 0.32 9.87
CA GLN A 77 3.67 -1.01 10.48
C GLN A 77 4.88 -1.24 11.41
N ILE A 78 6.06 -0.70 11.07
CA ILE A 78 7.26 -0.84 11.92
C ILE A 78 7.07 -0.07 13.23
N TYR A 79 6.48 1.14 13.21
CA TYR A 79 6.23 1.90 14.44
C TYR A 79 5.20 1.25 15.33
N LEU A 80 4.20 0.60 14.75
CA LEU A 80 3.18 -0.11 15.53
C LEU A 80 3.81 -1.28 16.30
N LEU A 81 4.77 -1.97 15.70
CA LEU A 81 5.57 -3.01 16.37
C LEU A 81 6.47 -2.43 17.49
N PHE A 82 7.16 -1.32 17.23
CA PHE A 82 7.97 -0.64 18.26
C PHE A 82 7.10 -0.13 19.43
N PHE A 83 5.95 0.44 19.14
CA PHE A 83 5.00 0.92 20.15
C PHE A 83 4.46 -0.24 20.98
N LEU A 84 4.05 -1.34 20.34
CA LEU A 84 3.61 -2.55 21.04
C LEU A 84 4.73 -3.09 21.94
N GLY A 85 5.97 -3.14 21.44
CA GLY A 85 7.15 -3.53 22.22
C GLY A 85 7.36 -2.64 23.44
N ALA A 86 7.28 -1.31 23.28
CA ALA A 86 7.42 -0.35 24.37
C ALA A 86 6.31 -0.48 25.41
N VAL A 87 5.06 -0.70 24.99
CA VAL A 87 3.94 -0.96 25.90
C VAL A 87 4.15 -2.25 26.69
N LEU A 88 4.58 -3.34 26.04
CA LEU A 88 4.87 -4.61 26.72
C LEU A 88 6.02 -4.49 27.72
N ILE A 89 7.07 -3.73 27.39
CA ILE A 89 8.16 -3.40 28.31
C ILE A 89 7.62 -2.59 29.50
N GLY A 90 6.82 -1.56 29.25
CA GLY A 90 6.23 -0.73 30.32
C GLY A 90 5.33 -1.53 31.25
N LEU A 91 4.50 -2.42 30.71
CA LEU A 91 3.68 -3.34 31.50
C LEU A 91 4.54 -4.32 32.32
N SER A 92 5.62 -4.85 31.73
CA SER A 92 6.55 -5.75 32.42
C SER A 92 7.27 -5.05 33.59
N LEU A 93 7.68 -3.79 33.41
CA LEU A 93 8.31 -2.99 34.45
C LEU A 93 7.33 -2.67 35.59
N ARG A 94 6.07 -2.33 35.25
CA ARG A 94 5.02 -2.09 36.24
C ARG A 94 4.66 -3.35 37.03
N GLN A 95 4.64 -4.51 36.38
CA GLN A 95 4.36 -5.78 37.03
C GLN A 95 5.43 -6.15 38.07
N ARG A 96 6.68 -5.73 37.84
CA ARG A 96 7.82 -5.92 38.75
C ARG A 96 7.70 -5.13 40.07
N GLU A 97 6.90 -4.06 40.08
CA GLU A 97 6.61 -3.27 41.27
C GLU A 97 5.53 -3.95 42.15
N ILE A 98 4.75 -4.87 41.58
CA ILE A 98 3.62 -5.52 42.24
C ILE A 98 4.05 -6.83 42.93
N ASP A 99 5.02 -7.56 42.38
CA ASP A 99 5.52 -8.80 43.00
C ASP A 99 7.03 -8.99 42.76
N PRO A 100 7.88 -8.72 43.77
CA PRO A 100 9.34 -8.75 43.62
C PRO A 100 9.92 -10.18 43.55
N ASP A 101 9.20 -11.20 44.03
CA ASP A 101 9.70 -12.58 44.07
C ASP A 101 9.48 -13.34 42.75
N ASP A 102 8.62 -12.84 41.86
CA ASP A 102 8.28 -13.51 40.60
C ASP A 102 9.14 -13.06 39.40
N GLY A 103 10.40 -12.69 39.68
CA GLY A 103 11.36 -12.17 38.70
C GLY A 103 11.69 -13.11 37.53
N ARG A 104 11.34 -14.39 37.63
CA ARG A 104 11.54 -15.39 36.57
C ARG A 104 10.57 -15.21 35.40
N LEU A 105 9.31 -14.87 35.67
CA LEU A 105 8.29 -14.68 34.63
C LEU A 105 8.58 -13.40 33.83
N ALA A 106 8.89 -12.31 34.51
CA ALA A 106 9.25 -11.03 33.88
C ALA A 106 10.49 -11.17 32.98
N ALA A 107 11.51 -11.92 33.43
CA ALA A 107 12.71 -12.17 32.63
C ALA A 107 12.46 -13.09 31.42
N ALA A 108 11.44 -13.97 31.47
CA ALA A 108 11.04 -14.80 30.34
C ALA A 108 10.26 -13.98 29.30
N LEU A 109 9.34 -13.11 29.73
CA LEU A 109 8.57 -12.22 28.86
C LEU A 109 9.45 -11.20 28.13
N LEU A 110 10.41 -10.60 28.83
CA LEU A 110 11.39 -9.69 28.21
C LEU A 110 12.23 -10.41 27.15
N ARG A 111 12.71 -11.63 27.43
CA ARG A 111 13.50 -12.42 26.46
C ARG A 111 12.66 -12.84 25.25
N GLY A 112 11.42 -13.28 25.47
CA GLY A 112 10.50 -13.62 24.38
C GLY A 112 10.12 -12.43 23.51
N GLY A 113 9.86 -11.27 24.12
CA GLY A 113 9.54 -10.04 23.40
C GLY A 113 10.67 -9.54 22.51
N TRP A 114 11.91 -9.55 23.02
CA TRP A 114 13.09 -9.21 22.23
C TRP A 114 13.34 -10.18 21.07
N ALA A 115 13.11 -11.48 21.27
CA ALA A 115 13.24 -12.47 20.20
C ALA A 115 12.25 -12.19 19.06
N VAL A 116 10.98 -11.92 19.37
CA VAL A 116 9.96 -11.61 18.35
C VAL A 116 10.26 -10.30 17.62
N ALA A 117 10.65 -9.24 18.34
CA ALA A 117 11.01 -7.96 17.75
C ALA A 117 12.24 -8.08 16.83
N LEU A 118 13.27 -8.82 17.26
CA LEU A 118 14.47 -9.08 16.45
C LEU A 118 14.13 -9.90 15.21
N SER A 119 13.30 -10.95 15.33
CA SER A 119 12.86 -11.76 14.19
C SER A 119 12.10 -10.94 13.15
N LEU A 120 11.16 -10.07 13.58
CA LEU A 120 10.43 -9.19 12.66
C LEU A 120 11.34 -8.15 12.01
N THR A 121 12.28 -7.59 12.78
CA THR A 121 13.28 -6.63 12.26
C THR A 121 14.18 -7.29 11.22
N LEU A 122 14.67 -8.50 11.49
CA LEU A 122 15.47 -9.28 10.53
C LEU A 122 14.67 -9.65 9.28
N LEU A 123 13.38 -9.98 9.41
CA LEU A 123 12.50 -10.24 8.27
C LEU A 123 12.37 -9.00 7.37
N THR A 124 12.28 -7.81 7.96
CA THR A 124 12.26 -6.54 7.19
C THR A 124 13.62 -6.18 6.60
N LEU A 125 14.72 -6.50 7.29
CA LEU A 125 16.10 -6.22 6.85
C LEU A 125 16.57 -7.13 5.72
N GLN A 126 16.02 -8.34 5.61
CA GLN A 126 16.26 -9.22 4.47
C GLN A 126 15.71 -8.65 3.15
N GLY A 127 15.05 -7.49 3.19
CA GLY A 127 14.53 -6.83 2.01
C GLY A 127 13.54 -7.73 1.28
N VAL A 128 12.87 -8.65 1.99
CA VAL A 128 11.74 -9.40 1.45
C VAL A 128 10.70 -8.32 1.18
N PRO A 129 10.53 -7.92 -0.09
CA PRO A 129 9.51 -6.94 -0.35
C PRO A 129 8.22 -7.64 0.04
N LEU A 130 7.40 -6.99 0.87
CA LEU A 130 5.97 -7.25 0.87
C LEU A 130 5.44 -6.75 -0.47
N ALA A 131 5.96 -7.33 -1.56
CA ALA A 131 5.43 -7.19 -2.89
C ALA A 131 4.10 -7.91 -2.79
N ILE A 132 3.05 -7.14 -2.52
CA ILE A 132 1.69 -7.53 -2.82
C ILE A 132 1.71 -7.66 -4.34
N THR A 133 2.11 -8.83 -4.83
CA THR A 133 2.02 -9.13 -6.25
C THR A 133 0.55 -8.94 -6.59
N PRO A 134 0.22 -8.07 -7.55
CA PRO A 134 -1.16 -7.87 -7.93
C PRO A 134 -1.69 -9.23 -8.38
N VAL A 135 -2.55 -9.84 -7.55
CA VAL A 135 -3.19 -11.10 -7.92
C VAL A 135 -4.12 -10.76 -9.07
N ALA A 136 -3.90 -11.40 -10.22
CA ALA A 136 -4.75 -11.16 -11.36
C ALA A 136 -6.14 -11.73 -11.04
N ASP A 137 -7.12 -10.85 -10.86
CA ASP A 137 -8.50 -11.25 -10.57
C ASP A 137 -9.14 -11.86 -11.82
N VAL A 138 -9.00 -13.19 -11.97
CA VAL A 138 -9.64 -13.97 -13.04
C VAL A 138 -11.16 -13.75 -13.03
N GLY A 139 -11.77 -13.58 -11.85
CA GLY A 139 -13.20 -13.30 -11.72
C GLY A 139 -13.57 -11.92 -12.27
N GLY A 140 -12.76 -10.91 -12.01
CA GLY A 140 -12.87 -9.57 -12.59
C GLY A 140 -12.73 -9.59 -14.11
N CYS A 141 -11.69 -10.25 -14.61
CA CYS A 141 -11.48 -10.41 -16.05
C CYS A 141 -12.65 -11.15 -16.73
N THR A 142 -13.16 -12.20 -16.09
CA THR A 142 -14.35 -12.96 -16.55
C THR A 142 -15.60 -12.09 -16.63
N ARG A 143 -15.85 -11.22 -15.64
CA ARG A 143 -16.98 -10.27 -15.68
C ARG A 143 -16.82 -9.27 -16.83
N ASN A 144 -15.62 -8.76 -17.05
CA ASN A 144 -15.32 -7.83 -18.14
C ASN A 144 -15.55 -8.47 -19.51
N LEU A 145 -15.05 -9.70 -19.71
CA LEU A 145 -15.27 -10.48 -20.93
C LEU A 145 -16.76 -10.73 -21.21
N ARG A 146 -17.54 -11.02 -20.16
CA ARG A 146 -19.01 -11.15 -20.25
C ARG A 146 -19.67 -9.86 -20.73
N GLY A 147 -19.21 -8.70 -20.24
CA GLY A 147 -19.66 -7.39 -20.68
C GLY A 147 -19.33 -7.11 -22.15
N ILE A 148 -18.09 -7.40 -22.55
CA ILE A 148 -17.64 -7.25 -23.95
C ILE A 148 -18.43 -8.17 -24.87
N GLY A 149 -18.61 -9.45 -24.51
CA GLY A 149 -19.38 -10.41 -25.30
C GLY A 149 -20.83 -9.95 -25.51
N ARG A 150 -21.49 -9.47 -24.46
CA ARG A 150 -22.84 -8.91 -24.57
C ARG A 150 -22.90 -7.68 -25.49
N ALA A 151 -21.91 -6.80 -25.41
CA ALA A 151 -21.82 -5.63 -26.29
C ALA A 151 -21.63 -6.04 -27.75
N LEU A 152 -20.82 -7.07 -28.03
CA LEU A 152 -20.63 -7.63 -29.37
C LEU A 152 -21.92 -8.22 -29.94
N GLU A 153 -22.68 -8.99 -29.14
CA GLU A 153 -23.97 -9.53 -29.58
C GLU A 153 -25.00 -8.43 -29.85
N THR A 154 -25.01 -7.37 -29.04
CA THR A 154 -25.90 -6.23 -29.23
C THR A 154 -25.52 -5.48 -30.51
N TYR A 155 -24.22 -5.19 -30.71
CA TYR A 155 -23.70 -4.58 -31.93
C TYR A 155 -24.12 -5.38 -33.16
N ARG A 156 -23.94 -6.70 -33.12
CA ARG A 156 -24.31 -7.60 -34.21
C ARG A 156 -25.79 -7.53 -34.57
N SER A 157 -26.65 -7.51 -33.54
CA SER A 157 -28.09 -7.38 -33.74
C SER A 157 -28.47 -6.07 -34.43
N ASP A 158 -27.73 -4.99 -34.17
CA ASP A 158 -27.99 -3.66 -34.73
C ASP A 158 -27.32 -3.44 -36.10
N HIS A 159 -26.38 -4.29 -36.51
CA HIS A 159 -25.59 -4.18 -37.74
C HIS A 159 -25.76 -5.41 -38.66
N ASP A 160 -27.01 -5.83 -38.89
CA ASP A 160 -27.38 -6.87 -39.87
C ASP A 160 -26.63 -8.21 -39.70
N GLY A 161 -26.23 -8.55 -38.48
CA GLY A 161 -25.51 -9.80 -38.20
C GLY A 161 -23.99 -9.70 -38.33
N GLU A 162 -23.42 -8.53 -38.61
CA GLU A 162 -21.97 -8.30 -38.68
C GLU A 162 -21.37 -7.85 -37.34
N TYR A 163 -20.20 -8.39 -37.01
CA TYR A 163 -19.40 -7.97 -35.85
C TYR A 163 -18.49 -6.79 -36.20
N PRO A 164 -18.12 -5.93 -35.22
CA PRO A 164 -17.27 -4.78 -35.49
C PRO A 164 -15.86 -5.20 -35.92
N ALA A 165 -15.20 -4.38 -36.75
CA ALA A 165 -13.82 -4.65 -37.16
C ALA A 165 -12.81 -4.47 -36.00
N SER A 166 -13.19 -3.76 -34.94
CA SER A 166 -12.36 -3.55 -33.75
C SER A 166 -13.20 -3.28 -32.50
N LEU A 167 -12.70 -3.64 -31.33
CA LEU A 167 -13.37 -3.39 -30.05
C LEU A 167 -13.62 -1.90 -29.76
N ALA A 168 -12.88 -0.99 -30.40
CA ALA A 168 -13.06 0.46 -30.24
C ALA A 168 -14.43 0.95 -30.77
N GLN A 169 -15.05 0.23 -31.70
CA GLN A 169 -16.38 0.56 -32.25
C GLN A 169 -17.52 0.27 -31.26
N LEU A 170 -17.25 -0.49 -30.18
CA LEU A 170 -18.24 -0.73 -29.13
C LEU A 170 -18.43 0.49 -28.22
N THR A 171 -17.46 1.41 -28.19
CA THR A 171 -17.52 2.62 -27.37
C THR A 171 -17.83 3.85 -28.22
N PRO A 172 -18.68 4.79 -27.75
CA PRO A 172 -19.35 4.80 -26.45
C PRO A 172 -20.74 4.12 -26.44
N ASP A 173 -21.24 3.67 -27.59
CA ASP A 173 -22.66 3.36 -27.76
C ASP A 173 -23.10 2.06 -27.08
N TYR A 174 -22.25 1.02 -27.08
CA TYR A 174 -22.54 -0.29 -26.47
C TYR A 174 -21.82 -0.48 -25.13
N LEU A 175 -20.69 0.20 -24.94
CA LEU A 175 -19.90 0.25 -23.71
C LEU A 175 -19.52 1.70 -23.42
N THR A 176 -19.65 2.13 -22.16
CA THR A 176 -19.17 3.46 -21.75
C THR A 176 -17.67 3.63 -21.97
N GLU A 177 -16.90 2.61 -21.60
CA GLU A 177 -15.48 2.48 -21.85
C GLU A 177 -15.12 1.00 -21.98
N LEU A 178 -14.05 0.69 -22.71
CA LEU A 178 -13.55 -0.67 -22.78
C LEU A 178 -12.93 -1.04 -21.42
N PRO A 179 -13.43 -2.10 -20.73
CA PRO A 179 -12.90 -2.47 -19.42
C PRO A 179 -11.45 -2.90 -19.54
N ARG A 180 -10.71 -2.85 -18.42
CA ARG A 180 -9.29 -3.23 -18.37
C ARG A 180 -9.09 -4.52 -17.60
N CYS A 181 -8.10 -5.32 -18.01
CA CYS A 181 -7.71 -6.55 -17.34
C CYS A 181 -6.72 -6.19 -16.22
N GLY A 182 -7.14 -6.28 -14.96
CA GLY A 182 -6.28 -5.91 -13.83
C GLY A 182 -7.06 -5.56 -12.55
N PRO A 183 -6.36 -5.14 -11.49
CA PRO A 183 -6.99 -4.71 -10.26
C PRO A 183 -7.87 -3.47 -10.49
N PRO A 184 -8.95 -3.28 -9.71
CA PRO A 184 -9.84 -2.13 -9.85
C PRO A 184 -9.07 -0.81 -9.64
N GLN A 185 -9.59 0.29 -10.20
CA GLN A 185 -8.90 1.59 -10.25
C GLN A 185 -8.28 2.11 -8.93
N PRO A 186 -8.85 1.95 -7.72
CA PRO A 186 -8.15 2.43 -6.52
C PRO A 186 -6.85 1.65 -6.24
N ALA A 187 -6.81 0.35 -6.58
CA ALA A 187 -5.62 -0.46 -6.42
C ALA A 187 -4.61 -0.20 -7.55
N ARG A 188 -5.09 0.08 -8.77
CA ARG A 188 -4.22 0.38 -9.92
C ARG A 188 -3.34 1.61 -9.68
N ALA A 189 -3.90 2.69 -9.13
CA ALA A 189 -3.13 3.89 -8.79
C ALA A 189 -2.00 3.60 -7.78
N LEU A 190 -2.27 2.74 -6.78
CA LEU A 190 -1.26 2.33 -5.80
C LEU A 190 -0.13 1.53 -6.46
N TYR A 191 -0.46 0.64 -7.40
CA TYR A 191 0.54 -0.17 -8.10
C TYR A 191 1.32 0.63 -9.16
N GLU A 192 0.69 1.60 -9.83
CA GLU A 192 1.38 2.52 -10.74
C GLU A 192 2.41 3.38 -9.99
N CYS A 193 2.11 3.84 -8.76
CA CYS A 193 3.09 4.49 -7.88
C CYS A 193 4.27 3.60 -7.48
N GLN A 194 4.13 2.27 -7.59
CA GLN A 194 5.19 1.29 -7.34
C GLN A 194 5.98 0.91 -8.60
N GLY A 195 5.72 1.56 -9.73
CA GLY A 195 6.40 1.27 -11.00
C GLY A 195 5.90 -0.01 -11.69
N LEU A 196 4.73 -0.54 -11.30
CA LEU A 196 4.10 -1.66 -11.99
C LEU A 196 3.24 -1.12 -13.14
N SER A 197 3.70 -1.37 -14.38
CA SER A 197 2.97 -1.01 -15.59
C SER A 197 1.89 -2.05 -15.89
N PHE A 198 0.62 -1.65 -15.84
CA PHE A 198 -0.48 -2.40 -16.43
C PHE A 198 -0.70 -1.86 -17.84
N GLY A 199 -0.79 -2.73 -18.83
CA GLY A 199 -0.79 -2.44 -20.27
C GLY A 199 -1.43 -1.11 -20.69
N ASP A 200 -0.85 -0.51 -21.74
CA ASP A 200 -1.29 0.77 -22.29
C ASP A 200 -2.76 0.75 -22.69
N ARG A 201 -3.37 1.94 -22.61
CA ARG A 201 -4.81 2.19 -22.75
C ARG A 201 -5.36 1.50 -24.02
N GLY A 202 -6.08 0.39 -23.86
CA GLY A 202 -6.79 -0.30 -24.94
C GLY A 202 -6.18 -1.62 -25.43
N GLY A 203 -5.09 -2.11 -24.83
CA GLY A 203 -4.38 -3.32 -25.28
C GLY A 203 -4.63 -4.59 -24.48
N ASP A 204 -5.53 -4.60 -23.50
CA ASP A 204 -5.62 -5.73 -22.55
C ASP A 204 -6.29 -6.98 -23.12
N TYR A 205 -7.02 -6.84 -24.23
CA TYR A 205 -7.77 -7.91 -24.87
C TYR A 205 -7.33 -8.10 -26.32
N ASP A 206 -7.17 -9.35 -26.74
CA ASP A 206 -7.07 -9.71 -28.14
C ASP A 206 -8.46 -10.00 -28.69
N TYR A 207 -8.69 -9.60 -29.92
CA TYR A 207 -9.97 -9.73 -30.59
C TYR A 207 -9.77 -10.22 -32.00
N THR A 208 -10.42 -11.34 -32.30
CA THR A 208 -10.42 -11.95 -33.63
C THR A 208 -11.86 -12.20 -34.02
N VAL A 209 -12.22 -11.76 -35.22
CA VAL A 209 -13.54 -11.98 -35.82
C VAL A 209 -13.41 -12.99 -36.96
N THR A 210 -14.36 -13.91 -37.04
CA THR A 210 -14.56 -14.83 -38.16
C THR A 210 -15.96 -14.61 -38.74
N PRO A 211 -16.25 -15.06 -39.97
CA PRO A 211 -17.61 -14.98 -40.50
C PRO A 211 -18.66 -15.70 -39.64
N GLU A 212 -18.23 -16.67 -38.84
CA GLU A 212 -19.08 -17.50 -37.99
C GLU A 212 -19.23 -16.93 -36.58
N GLY A 213 -18.34 -16.04 -36.14
CA GLY A 213 -18.29 -15.66 -34.73
C GLY A 213 -17.21 -14.68 -34.34
N TYR A 214 -16.98 -14.58 -33.03
CA TYR A 214 -15.84 -13.85 -32.48
C TYR A 214 -15.12 -14.65 -31.40
N THR A 215 -13.88 -14.26 -31.16
CA THR A 215 -13.08 -14.66 -30.01
C THR A 215 -12.45 -13.41 -29.38
N VAL A 216 -12.67 -13.22 -28.08
CA VAL A 216 -12.01 -12.20 -27.26
C VAL A 216 -11.24 -12.89 -26.15
N CYS A 217 -9.95 -12.59 -25.95
CA CYS A 217 -9.16 -13.15 -24.85
C CYS A 217 -8.34 -12.09 -24.12
N CYS A 218 -8.08 -12.25 -22.81
CA CYS A 218 -7.15 -11.33 -22.12
C CYS A 218 -5.70 -11.65 -22.50
N LYS A 219 -4.91 -10.62 -22.84
CA LYS A 219 -3.47 -10.70 -23.20
C LYS A 219 -2.54 -10.79 -22.00
N SER A 220 -3.05 -10.56 -20.79
CA SER A 220 -2.23 -10.44 -19.59
C SER A 220 -1.59 -11.77 -19.18
N ASP A 221 -0.27 -11.77 -19.03
CA ASP A 221 0.50 -12.89 -18.48
C ASP A 221 0.34 -13.03 -16.95
N ALA A 222 -0.28 -12.03 -16.30
CA ALA A 222 -0.48 -12.03 -14.86
C ALA A 222 -1.38 -13.20 -14.41
N HIS A 223 -2.35 -13.62 -15.23
CA HIS A 223 -3.18 -14.79 -14.97
C HIS A 223 -2.37 -16.10 -14.99
N GLN A 224 -1.37 -16.20 -15.86
CA GLN A 224 -0.47 -17.35 -15.88
C GLN A 224 0.40 -17.40 -14.62
N ARG A 225 0.99 -16.26 -14.26
CA ARG A 225 1.88 -16.16 -13.08
C ARG A 225 1.16 -16.36 -11.75
N THR A 226 -0.10 -15.93 -11.64
CA THR A 226 -0.82 -15.91 -10.35
C THR A 226 -1.79 -17.07 -10.18
N THR A 227 -2.45 -17.52 -11.23
CA THR A 227 -3.49 -18.56 -11.16
C THR A 227 -3.17 -19.81 -11.98
N GLY A 228 -2.03 -19.85 -12.66
CA GLY A 228 -1.68 -20.95 -13.57
C GLY A 228 -2.57 -21.02 -14.82
N CYS A 229 -3.22 -19.91 -15.16
CA CYS A 229 -4.09 -19.85 -16.34
C CYS A 229 -3.22 -19.83 -17.61
N PRO A 230 -3.46 -20.70 -18.60
CA PRO A 230 -2.65 -20.69 -19.82
C PRO A 230 -2.77 -19.36 -20.57
N ALA A 231 -1.77 -19.05 -21.38
CA ALA A 231 -1.79 -17.86 -22.24
C ALA A 231 -3.02 -17.87 -23.17
N GLY A 232 -3.64 -16.72 -23.38
CA GLY A 232 -4.89 -16.61 -24.15
C GLY A 232 -6.15 -17.00 -23.37
N PHE A 233 -6.05 -17.22 -22.06
CA PHE A 233 -7.20 -17.43 -21.18
C PHE A 233 -7.18 -16.42 -20.00
N PRO A 234 -8.36 -16.01 -19.48
CA PRO A 234 -9.70 -16.41 -19.92
C PRO A 234 -10.06 -15.85 -21.30
N ARG A 235 -10.90 -16.59 -22.05
CA ARG A 235 -11.41 -16.22 -23.38
C ARG A 235 -12.93 -16.30 -23.43
N SER A 236 -13.54 -15.49 -24.28
CA SER A 236 -14.97 -15.54 -24.60
C SER A 236 -15.12 -15.78 -26.10
N THR A 237 -15.90 -16.79 -26.48
CA THR A 237 -16.28 -17.06 -27.87
C THR A 237 -17.79 -16.91 -28.04
N SER A 238 -18.25 -16.67 -29.27
CA SER A 238 -19.69 -16.60 -29.58
C SER A 238 -20.41 -17.95 -29.39
N GLU A 239 -19.70 -19.07 -29.51
CA GLU A 239 -20.28 -20.42 -29.46
C GLU A 239 -20.28 -21.01 -28.06
N GLU A 240 -19.15 -20.93 -27.35
CA GLU A 240 -18.93 -21.61 -26.07
C GLU A 240 -19.11 -20.66 -24.88
N GLY A 241 -19.24 -19.36 -25.13
CA GLY A 241 -19.25 -18.34 -24.09
C GLY A 241 -17.86 -18.22 -23.44
N ILE A 242 -17.82 -18.13 -22.10
CA ILE A 242 -16.56 -17.93 -21.38
C ILE A 242 -15.87 -19.26 -21.06
N LEU A 243 -14.62 -19.36 -21.50
CA LEU A 243 -13.70 -20.43 -21.15
C LEU A 243 -12.56 -19.91 -20.28
N ILE A 244 -12.36 -20.57 -19.12
CA ILE A 244 -11.28 -20.24 -18.18
C ILE A 244 -10.04 -21.11 -18.44
N ARG A 245 -10.23 -22.30 -19.03
CA ARG A 245 -9.17 -23.24 -19.40
C ARG A 245 -9.53 -23.89 -20.74
N PRO A 246 -8.55 -24.42 -21.49
CA PRO A 246 -8.83 -25.26 -22.64
C PRO A 246 -9.67 -26.47 -22.20
N SER A 247 -10.65 -26.84 -23.03
CA SER A 247 -11.38 -28.10 -22.90
C SER A 247 -10.43 -29.24 -23.28
N ASP A 248 -10.17 -30.14 -22.33
CA ASP A 248 -9.42 -31.39 -22.56
C ASP A 248 -10.21 -32.36 -23.45
#